data_AF-A0A956HV92-F1
#
_entry.id   AF-A0A956HV92-F1
#
_cell.length_a   1.000
_cell.length_b   1.000
_cell.length_c   1.000
_cell.angle_alpha   90.00
_cell.angle_beta   90.00
_cell.angle_gamma   90.00
#
_symmetry.space_group_name_H-M   'P 1'
#
loop_
_entity.id
_entity.type
_entity.pdbx_description
1 polymer ?
#
loop_
_entity_poly.entity_id
_entity_poly.type
_entity_poly.pdbx_seq_one_letter_code
_entity_poly.pdbx_strand_id
1 'polypeptide(L)' 'MTDPAAKAPTLEDLDALPRDIKGEIIEGVLYTMTRPRGPHQRIIRSVGSRVGDPFDAVPLDVASFWR' A
#
# COMPACT_ATOMS: atom_id res chain seq x y z
N MET A 1 32.86 14.39 -14.39
CA MET A 1 32.38 13.08 -14.86
C MET A 1 30.87 13.17 -14.83
N THR A 2 30.23 13.33 -15.99
CA THR A 2 28.77 13.48 -16.07
C THR A 2 28.18 12.09 -15.86
N ASP A 3 27.55 11.86 -14.71
CA ASP A 3 26.80 10.63 -14.50
C ASP A 3 25.66 10.61 -15.53
N PRO A 4 25.47 9.54 -16.32
CA PRO A 4 24.29 9.42 -17.16
C PRO A 4 23.04 9.70 -16.31
N ALA A 5 22.07 10.44 -16.86
CA ALA A 5 20.83 10.71 -16.15
C ALA A 5 20.26 9.38 -15.65
N ALA A 6 20.16 9.25 -14.32
CA ALA A 6 19.67 8.02 -13.70
C ALA A 6 18.31 7.67 -14.32
N LYS A 7 18.17 6.44 -14.80
CA LYS A 7 16.90 5.94 -15.36
C LYS A 7 15.82 6.14 -14.30
N ALA A 8 14.73 6.81 -14.66
CA ALA A 8 13.58 6.95 -13.77
C ALA A 8 13.01 5.56 -13.43
N PRO A 9 12.68 5.30 -12.16
CA PRO A 9 12.14 4.01 -11.74
C PRO A 9 10.75 3.78 -12.36
N THR A 10 10.45 2.51 -12.57
CA THR A 10 9.26 2.01 -13.25
C THR A 10 8.58 0.92 -12.43
N LEU A 11 7.42 0.46 -12.88
CA LEU A 11 6.74 -0.68 -12.26
C LEU A 11 7.61 -1.94 -12.27
N GLU A 12 8.42 -2.16 -13.31
CA GLU A 12 9.36 -3.29 -13.39
C GLU A 12 10.38 -3.26 -12.25
N ASP A 13 10.84 -2.07 -11.85
CA ASP A 13 11.77 -1.91 -10.74
C ASP A 13 11.11 -2.23 -9.38
N LEU A 14 9.80 -2.00 -9.25
CA LEU A 14 9.02 -2.43 -8.08
C LEU A 14 8.82 -3.95 -8.06
N ASP A 15 8.52 -4.56 -9.20
CA ASP A 15 8.31 -6.00 -9.32
C ASP A 15 9.60 -6.80 -9.11
N ALA A 16 10.75 -6.20 -9.43
CA ALA A 16 12.07 -6.78 -9.19
C ALA A 16 12.51 -6.76 -7.71
N LEU A 17 11.76 -6.11 -6.81
CA LEU A 17 12.14 -6.02 -5.40
C LEU A 17 12.14 -7.39 -4.71
N PRO A 18 13.04 -7.61 -3.72
CA PRO A 18 12.98 -8.79 -2.88
C PRO A 18 11.63 -8.91 -2.17
N ARG A 19 11.15 -10.14 -1.99
CA ARG A 19 9.81 -10.44 -1.46
C ARG A 19 9.47 -9.77 -0.12
N ASP A 20 10.45 -9.51 0.73
CA ASP A 20 10.30 -8.93 2.06
C ASP A 20 10.55 -7.41 2.09
N ILE A 21 10.86 -6.81 0.94
CA ILE A 21 10.99 -5.37 0.74
C ILE A 21 9.70 -4.85 0.09
N LYS A 22 9.25 -3.70 0.57
CA LYS A 22 8.22 -2.90 -0.07
C LYS A 22 8.87 -1.70 -0.71
N GLY A 23 8.38 -1.30 -1.87
CA GLY A 23 8.85 -0.11 -2.56
C GLY A 23 7.70 0.76 -3.03
N GLU A 24 7.99 2.05 -3.13
CA GLU A 24 7.09 3.08 -3.62
C GLU A 24 7.88 4.05 -4.50
N ILE A 25 7.29 4.49 -5.61
CA ILE A 25 7.84 5.54 -6.45
C ILE A 25 7.15 6.85 -6.07
N ILE A 26 7.89 7.76 -5.44
CA ILE A 26 7.39 9.05 -4.99
C ILE A 26 8.22 10.12 -5.70
N GLU A 27 7.56 10.99 -6.47
CA GLU A 27 8.21 12.06 -7.23
C GLU A 27 9.38 11.59 -8.12
N GLY A 28 9.23 10.40 -8.71
CA GLY A 28 10.26 9.81 -9.57
C GLY A 28 11.43 9.17 -8.82
N VAL A 29 11.33 9.01 -7.50
CA VAL A 29 12.34 8.36 -6.66
C VAL A 29 11.79 7.05 -6.10
N LEU A 30 12.55 5.97 -6.24
CA LEU A 30 12.22 4.67 -5.64
C LEU A 30 12.65 4.65 -4.17
N TYR A 31 11.68 4.70 -3.27
CA TYR A 31 11.87 4.46 -1.85
C TYR A 31 11.63 3.00 -1.52
N THR A 32 12.46 2.44 -0.65
CA THR A 32 12.30 1.06 -0.17
C THR A 32 12.20 1.01 1.34
N MET A 33 11.46 0.04 1.83
CA MET A 33 11.24 -0.17 3.26
C MET A 33 11.11 -1.66 3.56
N THR A 34 11.64 -2.09 4.70
CA THR A 34 11.43 -3.46 5.18
C THR A 34 9.94 -3.70 5.47
N ARG A 35 9.46 -4.92 5.23
CA ARG A 35 8.10 -5.31 5.61
C ARG A 35 7.80 -4.94 7.08
N PRO A 36 6.67 -4.27 7.38
CA PRO A 36 6.40 -3.83 8.73
C PRO A 36 6.28 -5.00 9.70
N ARG A 37 6.91 -4.86 10.88
CA ARG A 37 6.93 -5.88 11.94
C ARG A 37 5.57 -6.03 12.61
N GLY A 38 5.38 -7.12 13.35
CA GLY A 38 4.11 -7.47 14.01
C GLY A 38 3.41 -6.34 14.77
N PRO A 39 4.11 -5.52 15.58
CA PRO A 39 3.47 -4.38 16.26
C PRO A 39 2.83 -3.37 15.29
N HIS A 40 3.52 -3.04 14.19
CA HIS A 40 2.99 -2.15 13.15
C HIS A 40 1.78 -2.77 12.46
N GLN A 41 1.86 -4.07 12.12
CA GLN A 41 0.75 -4.80 11.51
C GLN A 41 -0.50 -4.84 12.40
N ARG A 42 -0.32 -4.95 13.72
CA ARG A 42 -1.42 -4.90 14.69
C ARG A 42 -2.17 -3.58 14.64
N ILE A 43 -1.44 -2.47 14.59
CA ILE A 43 -2.05 -1.13 14.53
C ILE A 43 -2.75 -0.93 13.17
N ILE A 44 -2.12 -1.32 12.05
CA ILE A 44 -2.78 -1.30 10.73
C ILE A 44 -4.12 -2.03 10.80
N ARG A 45 -4.15 -3.27 11.33
CA ARG A 45 -5.37 -4.06 11.43
C ARG A 45 -6.43 -3.37 12.27
N SER A 46 -6.06 -2.83 13.43
CA SER A 46 -7.01 -2.19 14.35
C SER A 46 -7.60 -0.90 13.77
N VAL A 47 -6.81 -0.11 13.05
CA VAL A 47 -7.32 1.09 12.37
C VAL A 47 -8.16 0.68 11.17
N GLY A 48 -7.67 -0.27 10.37
CA GLY A 48 -8.36 -0.79 9.20
C GLY A 48 -9.74 -1.33 9.51
N SER A 49 -9.90 -2.15 10.56
CA SER A 49 -11.23 -2.68 10.92
C SER A 49 -12.20 -1.59 11.34
N ARG A 50 -11.76 -0.59 12.13
CA ARG A 50 -12.62 0.54 12.52
C ARG A 50 -13.14 1.36 11.35
N VAL A 51 -12.42 1.36 10.23
CA VAL A 51 -12.81 2.07 9.00
C VAL A 51 -13.58 1.15 8.04
N GLY A 52 -13.13 -0.09 7.86
CA GLY A 52 -13.66 -1.04 6.89
C GLY A 52 -14.89 -1.81 7.37
N ASP A 53 -14.98 -2.15 8.65
CA ASP A 53 -16.08 -2.96 9.20
C ASP A 53 -17.48 -2.40 8.85
N PRO A 54 -17.74 -1.07 8.88
CA PRO A 54 -19.02 -0.53 8.42
C PRO A 54 -19.38 -0.82 6.96
N PHE A 55 -18.39 -0.99 6.08
CA PHE A 55 -18.57 -1.28 4.66
C PHE A 55 -18.56 -2.79 4.36
N ASP A 56 -17.91 -3.59 5.21
CA ASP A 56 -17.80 -5.04 5.05
C ASP A 56 -18.91 -5.81 5.79
N ALA A 57 -19.44 -5.27 6.90
CA ALA A 57 -20.38 -5.96 7.77
C ALA A 57 -21.86 -5.73 7.42
N VAL A 58 -22.17 -4.72 6.62
CA VAL A 58 -23.54 -4.45 6.16
C VAL A 58 -23.71 -5.18 4.82
N PRO A 59 -24.64 -6.16 4.71
CA PRO A 59 -25.04 -6.65 3.40
C PRO A 59 -25.49 -5.44 2.60
N LEU A 60 -25.05 -5.31 1.34
CA LEU A 60 -25.58 -4.30 0.42
C LEU A 60 -27.05 -4.62 0.10
N ASP A 61 -27.91 -4.47 1.09
CA ASP A 61 -29.34 -4.33 0.98
C ASP A 61 -29.57 -2.98 0.28
N VAL A 62 -29.68 -3.05 -1.03
CA VAL A 62 -30.01 -1.91 -1.90
C VAL A 62 -31.45 -1.40 -1.69
N ALA A 63 -32.28 -2.06 -0.87
CA ALA A 63 -33.67 -1.71 -0.64
C ALA A 63 -33.87 -0.73 0.53
N SER A 64 -32.95 -0.67 1.51
CA SER A 64 -33.05 0.27 2.64
C SER A 64 -32.55 1.69 2.35
N PHE A 65 -31.89 1.93 1.21
CA PHE A 65 -31.44 3.28 0.81
C PHE A 65 -32.58 4.21 0.33
N TRP A 66 -33.75 3.66 -0.02
CA TRP A 66 -34.90 4.40 -0.57
C TRP A 66 -36.15 4.37 0.32
N ARG A 67 -35.99 4.21 1.64
CA ARG A 67 -37.09 4.35 2.61
C ARG A 67 -36.93 5.61 3.46
#